data_AF-A0A2U8WE72-F1
#
_entry.id   AF-A0A2U8WE72-F1
#
_cell.length_a   1.000
_cell.length_b   1.000
_cell.length_c   1.000
_cell.angle_alpha   90.00
_cell.angle_beta   90.00
_cell.angle_gamma   90.00
#
_symmetry.space_group_name_H-M   'P 1'
#
loop_
_entity.id
_entity.type
_entity.pdbx_description
1 polymer ?
#
loop_
_entity_poly.entity_id
_entity_poly.type
_entity_poly.pdbx_seq_one_letter_code
_entity_poly.pdbx_strand_id
1 'polypeptide(L)'
;MTALDGLGSFVFALSGGLLAVEKRFDLFGVLLLSFAVAVTGGITRDLLIGAVPPAAVASWHTLAIAVLGGLLTFYVYSVVQSVRAAALGVPSTSRT
;
A
#
# COMPACT_ATOMS: atom_id res chain seq x y z
N MET A 1 5.37 -18.01 -7.30
CA MET A 1 5.03 -17.19 -6.11
C MET A 1 4.45 -18.12 -5.08
N THR A 2 5.06 -18.23 -3.90
CA THR A 2 4.48 -19.01 -2.79
C THR A 2 3.46 -18.16 -2.05
N ALA A 3 2.47 -18.77 -1.40
CA ALA A 3 1.42 -18.02 -0.68
C ALA A 3 2.01 -17.10 0.42
N LEU A 4 3.09 -17.55 1.06
CA LEU A 4 3.79 -16.78 2.10
C LEU A 4 4.48 -15.52 1.55
N ASP A 5 5.04 -15.60 0.34
CA ASP A 5 5.68 -14.47 -0.35
C ASP A 5 4.64 -13.38 -0.68
N GLY A 6 3.50 -13.80 -1.23
CA GLY A 6 2.39 -12.88 -1.52
C GLY A 6 1.81 -12.22 -0.28
N LEU A 7 1.68 -12.97 0.82
CA LEU A 7 1.16 -12.44 2.09
C LEU A 7 2.14 -11.45 2.74
N GLY A 8 3.45 -11.74 2.69
CA GLY A 8 4.49 -10.81 3.14
C GLY A 8 4.50 -9.50 2.35
N SER A 9 4.48 -9.58 1.02
CA SER A 9 4.39 -8.39 0.16
C SER A 9 3.11 -7.60 0.38
N PHE A 10 1.98 -8.26 0.66
CA PHE A 10 0.73 -7.60 0.98
C PHE A 10 0.82 -6.79 2.28
N VAL A 11 1.35 -7.38 3.35
CA VAL A 11 1.54 -6.67 4.64
C VAL A 11 2.49 -5.48 4.48
N PHE A 12 3.56 -5.63 3.70
CA PHE A 12 4.46 -4.52 3.38
C PHE A 12 3.78 -3.41 2.56
N ALA A 13 2.95 -3.77 1.59
CA ALA A 13 2.16 -2.81 0.82
C ALA A 13 1.20 -2.01 1.70
N LEU A 14 0.56 -2.66 2.69
CA LEU A 14 -0.30 -1.98 3.66
C LEU A 14 0.47 -0.98 4.51
N SER A 15 1.67 -1.35 4.99
CA SER A 15 2.53 -0.46 5.77
C SER A 15 2.93 0.78 4.97
N GLY A 16 3.38 0.60 3.72
CA GLY A 16 3.71 1.72 2.83
C GLY A 16 2.49 2.59 2.52
N GLY A 17 1.34 1.98 2.30
CA GLY A 17 0.08 2.70 2.03
C GLY A 17 -0.37 3.52 3.23
N LEU A 18 -0.21 2.98 4.45
CA LEU A 18 -0.60 3.66 5.69
C LEU A 18 0.28 4.88 5.93
N LEU A 19 1.59 4.73 5.73
CA LEU A 19 2.53 5.85 5.81
C LEU A 19 2.20 6.93 4.77
N ALA A 20 1.82 6.55 3.55
CA ALA A 20 1.47 7.51 2.50
C ALA A 20 0.21 8.32 2.84
N VAL A 21 -0.85 7.67 3.36
CA VAL A 21 -2.06 8.38 3.76
C VAL A 21 -1.82 9.27 4.99
N GLU A 22 -0.97 8.85 5.94
CA GLU A 22 -0.55 9.70 7.07
C GLU A 22 0.21 10.95 6.59
N LYS A 23 1.05 10.81 5.55
CA LYS A 23 1.77 11.91 4.92
C LYS A 23 0.89 12.72 3.94
N ARG A 24 -0.40 12.43 3.86
CA ARG A 24 -1.38 13.11 3.00
C ARG A 24 -1.01 13.07 1.51
N PHE A 25 -0.41 11.97 1.07
CA PHE A 25 -0.20 11.76 -0.36
C PHE A 25 -1.52 11.50 -1.08
N ASP A 26 -1.52 11.80 -2.38
CA ASP A 26 -2.63 11.47 -3.27
C ASP A 26 -2.67 9.96 -3.57
N LEU A 27 -3.69 9.52 -4.30
CA LEU A 27 -3.85 8.11 -4.64
C LEU A 27 -2.61 7.54 -5.33
N PHE A 28 -2.02 8.30 -6.26
CA PHE A 28 -0.81 7.88 -6.95
C PHE A 28 0.36 7.70 -5.97
N GLY A 29 0.60 8.66 -5.07
CA GLY A 29 1.64 8.57 -4.06
C GLY A 29 1.43 7.41 -3.08
N VAL A 30 0.18 7.08 -2.73
CA VAL A 30 -0.15 5.90 -1.91
C VAL A 30 0.21 4.62 -2.64
N LEU A 31 -0.20 4.48 -3.90
CA LEU A 31 0.14 3.30 -4.70
C LEU A 31 1.64 3.15 -4.91
N LEU A 32 2.34 4.25 -5.18
CA LEU A 32 3.79 4.27 -5.38
C LEU A 32 4.53 3.86 -4.12
N LEU A 33 4.14 4.39 -2.95
CA LEU A 33 4.80 4.06 -1.69
C LEU A 33 4.50 2.63 -1.24
N SER A 34 3.25 2.17 -1.40
CA SER A 34 2.87 0.77 -1.19
C SER A 34 3.72 -0.17 -2.06
N PHE A 35 3.90 0.14 -3.34
CA PHE A 35 4.74 -0.64 -4.24
C PHE A 35 6.21 -0.63 -3.85
N ALA A 36 6.78 0.55 -3.59
CA ALA A 36 8.18 0.69 -3.20
C ALA A 36 8.51 -0.13 -1.95
N VAL A 37 7.65 -0.08 -0.93
CA VAL A 37 7.84 -0.84 0.32
C VAL A 37 7.66 -2.35 0.09
N ALA A 38 6.67 -2.75 -0.71
CA ALA A 38 6.42 -4.16 -1.03
C ALA A 38 7.59 -4.83 -1.78
N VAL A 39 8.19 -4.14 -2.77
CA VAL A 39 9.30 -4.70 -3.56
C VAL A 39 10.63 -4.68 -2.79
N THR A 40 10.84 -3.72 -1.88
CA THR A 40 12.10 -3.58 -1.15
C THR A 40 12.46 -4.84 -0.36
N GLY A 41 11.48 -5.46 0.31
CA GLY A 41 11.72 -6.69 1.08
C GLY A 41 12.09 -7.88 0.18
N GLY A 42 11.38 -8.05 -0.93
CA GLY A 42 11.63 -9.13 -1.89
C GLY A 42 12.98 -8.95 -2.59
N ILE A 43 13.31 -7.74 -3.05
CA ILE A 43 14.61 -7.42 -3.64
C ILE A 43 15.74 -7.69 -2.63
N THR A 44 15.59 -7.24 -1.39
CA THR A 44 16.64 -7.45 -0.36
C THR A 44 16.89 -8.93 -0.12
N ARG A 45 15.83 -9.74 0.01
CA ARG A 45 15.97 -11.21 0.14
C ARG A 45 16.67 -11.81 -1.07
N ASP A 46 16.21 -11.47 -2.28
CA ASP A 46 16.71 -12.05 -3.52
C ASP A 46 18.20 -11.72 -3.73
N LEU A 47 18.63 -10.50 -3.36
CA LEU A 47 20.04 -10.11 -3.38
C LEU A 47 20.89 -10.85 -2.35
N LEU A 48 20.38 -11.06 -1.13
CA LEU A 48 21.11 -11.77 -0.07
C LEU A 48 21.36 -13.25 -0.42
N ILE A 49 20.47 -13.87 -1.19
CA ILE A 49 20.62 -15.26 -1.65
C ILE A 49 21.27 -15.39 -3.03
N GLY A 50 21.67 -14.27 -3.66
CA GLY A 50 22.28 -14.26 -4.99
C GLY A 50 21.32 -14.59 -6.14
N ALA A 51 20.00 -14.49 -5.93
CA ALA A 51 18.99 -14.73 -6.96
C ALA A 51 18.79 -13.48 -7.83
N VAL A 52 19.53 -13.39 -8.93
CA VAL A 52 19.43 -12.31 -9.91
C VAL A 52 18.95 -12.89 -11.25
N PRO A 53 17.90 -12.33 -11.90
CA PRO A 53 17.19 -11.09 -11.58
C PRO A 53 16.14 -11.24 -10.44
N PRO A 54 15.88 -10.18 -9.64
CA PRO A 54 14.95 -10.27 -8.50
C PRO A 54 13.50 -10.56 -8.95
N ALA A 55 12.89 -11.58 -8.36
CA ALA A 55 11.52 -11.99 -8.66
C ALA A 55 10.49 -10.92 -8.25
N ALA A 56 10.84 -10.10 -7.26
CA ALA A 56 10.03 -9.00 -6.75
C ALA A 56 9.67 -7.94 -7.82
N VAL A 57 10.56 -7.70 -8.80
CA VAL A 57 10.33 -6.74 -9.90
C VAL A 57 9.97 -7.44 -11.20
N ALA A 58 10.33 -8.71 -11.36
CA ALA A 58 10.07 -9.46 -12.58
C ALA A 58 8.61 -9.96 -12.71
N SER A 59 7.82 -9.93 -11.63
CA SER A 59 6.49 -10.53 -11.59
C SER A 59 5.36 -9.50 -11.47
N TRP A 60 4.37 -9.62 -12.36
CA TRP A 60 3.16 -8.78 -12.34
C TRP A 60 2.33 -8.97 -11.05
N HIS A 61 2.46 -10.12 -10.39
CA HIS A 61 1.74 -10.44 -9.16
C HIS A 61 2.15 -9.52 -8.00
N THR A 62 3.43 -9.20 -7.85
CA THR A 62 3.90 -8.28 -6.80
C THR A 62 3.32 -6.89 -7.00
N LEU A 63 3.26 -6.42 -8.25
CA LEU A 63 2.60 -5.17 -8.60
C LEU A 63 1.11 -5.21 -8.26
N ALA A 64 0.40 -6.28 -8.64
CA ALA A 64 -1.03 -6.42 -8.34
C ALA A 64 -1.30 -6.42 -6.83
N ILE A 65 -0.49 -7.13 -6.04
CA ILE A 65 -0.60 -7.16 -4.57
C ILE A 65 -0.33 -5.78 -3.96
N ALA A 66 0.70 -5.08 -4.44
CA ALA A 66 1.00 -3.74 -3.98
C ALA A 66 -0.12 -2.74 -4.27
N VAL A 67 -0.70 -2.81 -5.47
CA VAL A 67 -1.84 -1.97 -5.86
C VAL A 67 -3.06 -2.30 -5.01
N LEU A 68 -3.38 -3.59 -4.81
CA LEU A 68 -4.50 -4.01 -3.96
C LEU A 68 -4.31 -3.53 -2.51
N GLY A 69 -3.10 -3.67 -1.96
CA GLY A 69 -2.77 -3.17 -0.63
C GLY A 69 -2.90 -1.65 -0.52
N GLY A 70 -2.36 -0.90 -1.49
CA GLY A 70 -2.46 0.55 -1.52
C GLY A 70 -3.90 1.06 -1.69
N LEU A 71 -4.69 0.45 -2.59
CA LEU A 71 -6.11 0.76 -2.76
C LEU A 71 -6.91 0.47 -1.50
N LEU A 72 -6.66 -0.68 -0.87
CA LEU A 72 -7.33 -1.05 0.37
C LEU A 72 -7.04 -0.01 1.46
N THR A 73 -5.76 0.36 1.65
CA THR A 73 -5.39 1.37 2.65
C THR A 73 -5.99 2.74 2.34
N PHE A 74 -5.98 3.16 1.08
CA PHE A 74 -6.59 4.42 0.66
C PHE A 74 -8.10 4.45 0.96
N TYR A 75 -8.81 3.37 0.60
CA TYR A 75 -10.26 3.28 0.83
C TYR A 75 -10.58 3.22 2.32
N VAL A 76 -9.90 2.37 3.10
CA VAL A 76 -10.11 2.27 4.54
C VAL A 76 -9.85 3.61 5.22
N TYR A 77 -8.79 4.32 4.84
CA TYR A 77 -8.51 5.65 5.38
C TYR A 77 -9.62 6.66 5.05
N SER A 78 -10.14 6.64 3.82
CA SER A 78 -11.25 7.51 3.43
C SER A 78 -12.51 7.25 4.26
N VAL A 79 -12.87 5.97 4.47
CA VAL A 79 -14.04 5.57 5.28
C VAL A 79 -13.86 5.97 6.74
N VAL A 80 -12.67 5.73 7.32
CA VAL A 80 -12.38 6.11 8.71
C VAL A 80 -12.49 7.62 8.91
N GLN A 81 -12.05 8.43 7.95
CA GLN A 81 -12.23 9.88 8.02
C GLN A 81 -13.70 10.30 7.89
N SER A 82 -14.48 9.67 7.02
CA SER A 82 -15.92 9.93 6.90
C SER A 82 -16.67 9.62 8.19
N VAL A 83 -16.38 8.48 8.83
CA VAL A 83 -17.00 8.08 10.10
C VAL A 83 -16.57 9.02 11.23
N ARG A 84 -15.29 9.41 11.30
CA ARG A 84 -14.81 10.39 12.29
C ARG A 84 -15.48 11.75 12.11
N ALA A 85 -15.67 12.20 10.88
CA ALA A 85 -16.36 13.46 10.59
C ALA A 85 -17.84 13.43 11.03
N ALA A 86 -18.54 12.32 10.78
CA ALA A 86 -19.92 12.10 11.22
C ALA A 86 -20.05 12.00 12.76
N ALA A 87 -19.12 11.29 13.41
CA ALA A 87 -19.12 11.10 14.87
C ALA A 87 -18.77 12.37 15.64
N LEU A 88 -17.94 13.25 15.08
CA LEU A 88 -17.58 14.54 15.68
C LEU A 88 -18.62 15.64 15.44
N GLY A 89 -19.74 15.33 14.75
CA GLY A 89 -20.83 16.29 14.55
C GLY A 89 -20.41 17.53 13.76
N VAL A 90 -19.45 17.41 12.84
CA VAL A 90 -19.02 18.54 12.00
C VAL A 90 -20.21 18.91 11.09
N PRO A 91 -20.79 20.12 11.20
CA PRO A 91 -21.90 20.52 10.35
C PRO A 91 -21.45 20.52 8.89
N SER A 92 -22.29 19.99 8.02
CA SER A 92 -22.11 20.02 6.56
C SER A 92 -22.19 21.46 6.06
N THR A 93 -21.10 22.22 6.16
CA THR A 93 -21.02 23.50 5.49
C THR A 93 -20.86 23.23 4.00
N SER A 94 -21.98 23.43 3.30
CA SER A 94 -22.09 23.56 1.85
C SER A 94 -20.86 24.21 1.22
N ARG A 95 -20.26 23.53 0.26
CA ARG A 95 -19.58 24.20 -0.84
C ARG A 95 -20.12 23.63 -2.15
N THR A 96 -21.06 24.41 -2.68
CA THR A 96 -21.23 24.70 -4.10
C THR A 96 -19.94 24.64 -4.89
#